data_AF-A0A7W9M5P6-F1
#
_entry.id   AF-A0A7W9M5P6-F1
#
_cell.length_a   1.000
_cell.length_b   1.000
_cell.length_c   1.000
_cell.angle_alpha   90.00
_cell.angle_beta   90.00
_cell.angle_gamma   90.00
#
_symmetry.space_group_name_H-M   'P 1'
#
loop_
_entity.id
_entity.type
_entity.pdbx_description
1 polymer ?
#
loop_
_entity_poly.entity_id
_entity_poly.type
_entity_poly.pdbx_seq_one_letter_code
_entity_poly.pdbx_strand_id
1 'polypeptide(L)'
;MNTIHDIIEPTAPLRRFAGIRALTGDDPLLPALERRLAAALGGSTLFGPLGLRWPTAAVARAGETVTFRTNDVGGYGPVPLDPTLDVKVITARFARIPQFARTDELKQARLIPCADRNREELLTTPIPLDRWITFETTIDRHTYRLREGRWHEISRTRP
;
A
#
# COMPACT_ATOMS: atom_id res chain seq x y z
N MET A 1 -41.92 0.96 -53.64
CA MET A 1 -40.54 1.48 -53.83
C MET A 1 -40.60 2.96 -53.44
N ASN A 2 -39.81 3.54 -52.53
CA ASN A 2 -38.46 3.22 -52.10
C ASN A 2 -38.27 3.60 -50.63
N THR A 3 -37.54 2.75 -49.92
CA THR A 3 -37.03 2.89 -48.56
C THR A 3 -35.95 3.98 -48.52
N ILE A 4 -36.01 4.90 -47.54
CA ILE A 4 -34.85 5.72 -47.17
C ILE A 4 -34.26 5.13 -45.90
N HIS A 5 -32.99 4.73 -46.01
CA HIS A 5 -32.21 4.06 -44.99
C HIS A 5 -32.01 4.95 -43.77
N ASP A 6 -32.49 4.41 -42.64
CA ASP A 6 -32.03 4.70 -41.30
C ASP A 6 -30.52 4.40 -41.21
N ILE A 7 -29.70 5.44 -41.03
CA ILE A 7 -28.30 5.32 -40.65
C ILE A 7 -28.16 6.06 -39.32
N ILE A 8 -28.65 5.46 -38.25
CA ILE A 8 -28.15 5.77 -36.92
C ILE A 8 -26.75 5.15 -36.84
N GLU A 9 -25.73 6.01 -36.93
CA GLU A 9 -24.36 5.63 -36.61
C GLU A 9 -24.33 4.97 -35.22
N PRO A 10 -23.72 3.78 -35.06
CA PRO A 10 -23.53 3.22 -33.74
C PRO A 10 -22.56 4.12 -32.98
N THR A 11 -23.09 4.89 -32.03
CA THR A 11 -22.31 5.67 -31.09
C THR A 11 -21.39 4.69 -30.35
N ALA A 12 -20.11 4.68 -30.70
CA ALA A 12 -19.11 3.88 -30.04
C ALA A 12 -19.24 4.08 -28.51
N PRO A 13 -19.21 3.01 -27.69
CA PRO A 13 -19.36 3.19 -26.26
C PRO A 13 -18.25 4.11 -25.75
N LEU A 14 -18.70 5.19 -25.10
CA LEU A 14 -17.87 6.18 -24.41
C LEU A 14 -16.71 5.49 -23.71
N ARG A 15 -15.48 5.91 -24.05
CA ARG A 15 -14.26 5.50 -23.35
C ARG A 15 -14.48 5.70 -21.85
N ARG A 16 -14.69 4.61 -21.11
CA ARG A 16 -14.78 4.68 -19.64
C ARG A 16 -13.41 5.13 -19.16
N PHE A 17 -13.36 6.33 -18.61
CA PHE A 17 -12.24 6.78 -17.81
C PHE A 17 -11.93 5.67 -16.80
N ALA A 18 -10.73 5.09 -16.89
CA ALA A 18 -10.18 4.27 -15.82
C ALA A 18 -9.93 5.21 -14.63
N GLY A 19 -11.01 5.52 -13.90
CA GLY A 19 -10.96 6.35 -12.71
C GLY A 19 -10.34 5.55 -11.58
N ILE A 20 -9.40 6.16 -10.87
CA ILE A 20 -8.89 5.59 -9.63
C ILE A 20 -10.04 5.63 -8.62
N ARG A 21 -10.53 4.46 -8.19
CA ARG A 21 -11.61 4.35 -7.21
C ARG A 21 -11.06 3.85 -5.89
N ALA A 22 -11.28 4.59 -4.81
CA ALA A 22 -11.00 4.07 -3.46
C ALA A 22 -12.05 3.02 -3.07
N LEU A 23 -11.59 1.91 -2.48
CA LEU A 23 -12.46 0.87 -1.93
C LEU A 23 -12.95 1.30 -0.55
N THR A 24 -14.21 0.99 -0.24
CA THR A 24 -14.81 1.22 1.08
C THR A 24 -14.49 0.05 2.01
N GLY A 25 -14.61 0.24 3.33
CA GLY A 25 -14.29 -0.79 4.34
C GLY A 25 -15.11 -2.09 4.21
N ASP A 26 -16.29 -2.01 3.59
CA ASP A 26 -17.18 -3.15 3.36
C ASP A 26 -17.03 -3.78 1.96
N ASP A 27 -16.01 -3.37 1.18
CA ASP A 27 -15.81 -3.92 -0.16
C ASP A 27 -15.46 -5.43 -0.08
N PRO A 28 -16.19 -6.31 -0.79
CA PRO A 28 -16.02 -7.76 -0.68
C PRO A 28 -14.64 -8.26 -1.13
N LEU A 29 -13.87 -7.45 -1.86
CA LEU A 29 -12.52 -7.80 -2.29
C LEU A 29 -11.46 -7.54 -1.21
N LEU A 30 -11.77 -6.76 -0.17
CA LEU A 30 -10.79 -6.41 0.87
C LEU A 30 -10.15 -7.64 1.54
N PRO A 31 -10.89 -8.68 1.94
CA PRO A 31 -10.26 -9.87 2.53
C PRO A 31 -9.26 -10.55 1.59
N ALA A 32 -9.52 -10.55 0.28
CA ALA A 32 -8.60 -11.13 -0.70
C ALA A 32 -7.34 -10.25 -0.88
N LEU A 33 -7.52 -8.93 -0.92
CA LEU A 33 -6.43 -7.96 -1.01
C LEU A 33 -5.54 -7.99 0.24
N GLU A 34 -6.13 -8.06 1.43
CA GLU A 34 -5.42 -8.15 2.71
C GLU A 34 -4.64 -9.48 2.83
N ARG A 35 -5.19 -10.61 2.39
CA ARG A 35 -4.44 -11.88 2.35
C ARG A 35 -3.19 -11.81 1.46
N ARG A 36 -3.29 -11.13 0.31
CA ARG A 36 -2.16 -10.94 -0.61
C ARG A 36 -1.12 -9.99 -0.02
N LEU A 37 -1.56 -8.91 0.62
CA LEU A 37 -0.68 -8.02 1.36
C LEU A 37 0.04 -8.76 2.50
N ALA A 38 -0.66 -9.60 3.26
CA ALA A 38 -0.07 -10.40 4.33
C ALA A 38 1.01 -11.37 3.81
N ALA A 39 0.81 -11.96 2.64
CA ALA A 39 1.84 -12.77 1.98
C ALA A 39 3.05 -11.91 1.58
N ALA A 40 2.81 -10.73 0.98
CA ALA A 40 3.86 -9.80 0.58
C ALA A 40 4.68 -9.26 1.76
N LEU A 41 4.02 -8.94 2.88
CA LEU A 41 4.67 -8.58 4.14
C LEU A 41 5.58 -9.70 4.66
N GLY A 42 5.29 -10.96 4.34
CA GLY A 42 6.18 -12.08 4.66
C GLY A 42 7.33 -12.29 3.67
N GLY A 43 7.51 -11.39 2.70
CA GLY A 43 8.54 -11.48 1.66
C GLY A 43 8.10 -12.24 0.39
N SER A 44 6.83 -12.65 0.28
CA SER A 44 6.35 -13.26 -0.97
C SER A 44 6.19 -12.23 -2.08
N THR A 45 6.80 -12.47 -3.24
CA THR A 45 6.62 -11.61 -4.43
C THR A 45 5.52 -12.12 -5.37
N LEU A 46 4.83 -13.21 -5.00
CA LEU A 46 3.87 -13.93 -5.85
C LEU A 46 2.73 -13.04 -6.35
N PHE A 47 2.27 -12.10 -5.52
CA PHE A 47 1.09 -11.30 -5.79
C PHE A 47 1.39 -9.86 -6.23
N GLY A 48 2.67 -9.50 -6.33
CA GLY A 48 3.12 -8.19 -6.76
C GLY A 48 4.17 -7.57 -5.82
N PRO A 49 4.70 -6.39 -6.18
CA PRO A 49 5.77 -5.74 -5.45
C PRO A 49 5.24 -5.00 -4.21
N LEU A 50 5.94 -5.20 -3.08
CA LEU A 50 5.82 -4.35 -1.90
C LEU A 50 6.86 -3.23 -2.00
N GLY A 51 6.45 -2.00 -1.71
CA GLY A 51 7.32 -0.84 -1.72
C GLY A 51 7.09 0.05 -0.51
N LEU A 52 7.96 1.05 -0.38
CA LEU A 52 7.90 2.07 0.64
C LEU A 52 7.75 3.45 0.01
N ARG A 53 7.05 4.31 0.73
CA ARG A 53 6.83 5.71 0.34
C ARG A 53 6.77 6.57 1.59
N TRP A 54 7.17 7.83 1.42
CA TRP A 54 6.86 8.86 2.40
C TRP A 54 5.34 9.12 2.42
N PRO A 55 4.70 9.06 3.62
CA PRO A 55 3.35 9.54 3.79
C PRO A 55 3.29 11.05 3.58
N THR A 56 2.15 11.55 3.12
CA THR A 56 1.91 13.00 2.93
C THR A 56 2.19 13.80 4.21
N ALA A 57 1.91 13.23 5.39
CA ALA A 57 2.16 13.87 6.68
C ALA A 57 3.65 14.00 7.05
N ALA A 58 4.56 13.28 6.38
CA ALA A 58 5.99 13.27 6.70
C ALA A 58 6.91 13.63 5.52
N VAL A 59 6.38 13.73 4.29
CA VAL A 59 7.19 13.96 3.08
C VAL A 59 8.04 15.24 3.14
N ALA A 60 7.53 16.30 3.78
CA ALA A 60 8.26 17.55 3.95
C ALA A 60 9.52 17.39 4.83
N ARG A 61 9.57 16.35 5.68
CA ARG A 61 10.67 16.06 6.61
C ARG A 61 11.67 15.04 6.06
N ALA A 62 11.47 14.54 4.85
CA ALA A 62 12.30 13.49 4.27
C ALA A 62 13.79 13.90 4.21
N GLY A 63 14.09 15.15 3.87
CA GLY A 63 15.46 15.67 3.82
C GLY A 63 16.12 15.90 5.19
N GLU A 64 15.32 16.01 6.24
CA GLU A 64 15.80 16.21 7.62
C GLU A 64 15.98 14.87 8.37
N THR A 65 15.53 13.76 7.77
CA THR A 65 15.50 12.46 8.46
C THR A 65 16.87 11.79 8.43
N VAL A 66 17.38 11.47 9.62
CA VAL A 66 18.65 10.76 9.81
C VAL A 66 18.43 9.31 10.23
N THR A 67 17.41 9.03 11.03
CA THR A 67 17.04 7.66 11.43
C THR A 67 15.53 7.50 11.56
N PHE A 68 15.08 6.26 11.77
CA PHE A 68 13.70 5.97 12.09
C PHE A 68 13.57 5.24 13.43
N ARG A 69 12.48 5.56 14.13
CA ARG A 69 12.03 4.86 15.32
C ARG A 69 10.73 4.13 15.05
N THR A 70 10.62 2.89 15.49
CA THR A 70 9.37 2.12 15.49
C THR A 70 8.92 1.85 16.90
N ASN A 71 7.63 1.55 17.07
CA ASN A 71 7.17 0.83 18.25
C ASN A 71 7.47 -0.67 18.11
N ASP A 72 7.08 -1.45 19.12
CA ASP A 72 7.16 -2.90 19.04
C ASP A 72 6.33 -3.43 17.87
N VAL A 73 7.00 -4.10 16.93
CA VAL A 73 6.36 -4.80 15.81
C VAL A 73 6.35 -6.30 16.09
N GLY A 74 5.18 -6.87 16.36
CA GLY A 74 4.99 -8.28 16.67
C GLY A 74 5.60 -8.71 18.00
N GLY A 75 5.78 -7.78 18.94
CA GLY A 75 6.31 -8.06 20.28
C GLY A 75 7.81 -8.34 20.37
N TYR A 76 8.59 -8.16 19.30
CA TYR A 76 10.05 -8.40 19.34
C TYR A 76 10.91 -7.11 19.39
N GLY A 77 10.42 -6.04 20.01
CA GLY A 77 11.16 -4.78 20.11
C GLY A 77 11.02 -3.85 18.90
N PRO A 78 11.61 -2.64 18.95
CA PRO A 78 11.71 -1.76 17.79
C PRO A 78 12.60 -2.37 16.69
N VAL A 79 12.20 -2.15 15.43
CA VAL A 79 12.98 -2.51 14.24
C VAL A 79 14.12 -1.50 14.05
N PRO A 80 15.39 -1.94 13.95
CA PRO A 80 16.50 -1.08 13.60
C PRO A 80 16.40 -0.75 12.11
N LEU A 81 15.79 0.40 11.80
CA LEU A 81 15.65 0.87 10.44
C LEU A 81 16.79 1.85 10.15
N ASP A 82 17.55 1.51 9.12
CA ASP A 82 18.58 2.36 8.51
C ASP A 82 17.92 3.63 7.91
N PRO A 83 18.64 4.77 7.78
CA PRO A 83 18.16 5.97 7.07
C PRO A 83 17.54 5.69 5.70
N THR A 84 17.95 4.63 5.03
CA THR A 84 17.43 4.25 3.70
C THR A 84 16.06 3.56 3.73
N LEU A 85 15.57 3.15 4.91
CA LEU A 85 14.31 2.43 5.12
C LEU A 85 14.12 1.31 4.06
N ASP A 86 14.81 0.19 4.22
CA ASP A 86 14.71 -0.93 3.26
C ASP A 86 13.46 -1.79 3.53
N VAL A 87 12.66 -2.00 2.49
CA VAL A 87 11.48 -2.88 2.50
C VAL A 87 11.84 -4.30 2.95
N LYS A 88 13.06 -4.77 2.68
CA LYS A 88 13.54 -6.09 3.13
C LYS A 88 13.64 -6.21 4.65
N VAL A 89 14.00 -5.14 5.34
CA VAL A 89 14.07 -5.15 6.82
C VAL A 89 12.67 -5.29 7.40
N ILE A 90 11.69 -4.61 6.78
CA ILE A 90 10.28 -4.73 7.16
C ILE A 90 9.78 -6.15 6.86
N THR A 91 9.98 -6.68 5.66
CA THR A 91 9.48 -8.02 5.33
C THR A 91 10.13 -9.13 6.13
N ALA A 92 11.44 -9.04 6.43
CA ALA A 92 12.13 -9.97 7.32
C ALA A 92 11.52 -9.97 8.73
N ARG A 93 11.09 -8.79 9.21
CA ARG A 93 10.41 -8.69 10.50
C ARG A 93 9.02 -9.32 10.47
N PHE A 94 8.20 -8.95 9.50
CA PHE A 94 6.82 -9.46 9.37
C PHE A 94 6.77 -10.95 9.02
N ALA A 95 7.82 -11.51 8.40
CA ALA A 95 7.94 -12.95 8.16
C ALA A 95 7.86 -13.78 9.45
N ARG A 96 8.29 -13.23 10.59
CA ARG A 96 8.24 -13.86 11.92
C ARG A 96 6.84 -13.86 12.56
N ILE A 97 5.90 -13.14 11.96
CA ILE A 97 4.52 -13.03 12.43
C ILE A 97 3.68 -14.01 11.61
N PRO A 98 2.76 -14.76 12.24
CA PRO A 98 1.82 -15.62 11.51
C PRO A 98 1.08 -14.82 10.43
N GLN A 99 0.93 -15.39 9.23
CA GLN A 99 0.41 -14.66 8.07
C GLN A 99 -0.94 -13.98 8.36
N PHE A 100 -1.84 -14.66 9.07
CA PHE A 100 -3.17 -14.12 9.40
C PHE A 100 -3.13 -12.85 10.27
N ALA A 101 -2.05 -12.59 11.01
CA ALA A 101 -1.92 -11.45 11.92
C ALA A 101 -1.11 -10.29 11.33
N ARG A 102 -0.43 -10.48 10.18
CA ARG A 102 0.51 -9.49 9.63
C ARG A 102 -0.15 -8.16 9.25
N THR A 103 -1.36 -8.18 8.70
CA THR A 103 -2.07 -6.96 8.28
C THR A 103 -2.57 -6.15 9.47
N ASP A 104 -3.02 -6.82 10.54
CA ASP A 104 -3.44 -6.14 11.76
C ASP A 104 -2.23 -5.57 12.51
N GLU A 105 -1.13 -6.32 12.58
CA GLU A 105 0.12 -5.80 13.11
C GLU A 105 0.59 -4.58 12.31
N LEU A 106 0.49 -4.60 10.98
CA LEU A 106 0.88 -3.45 10.15
C LEU A 106 0.08 -2.19 10.50
N LYS A 107 -1.22 -2.33 10.80
CA LYS A 107 -2.10 -1.24 11.22
C LYS A 107 -1.80 -0.73 12.63
N GLN A 108 -1.20 -1.56 13.49
CA GLN A 108 -0.82 -1.22 14.87
C GLN A 108 0.62 -0.69 14.99
N ALA A 109 1.50 -1.13 14.09
CA ALA A 109 2.87 -0.66 14.00
C ALA A 109 2.91 0.85 13.66
N ARG A 110 3.90 1.54 14.20
CA ARG A 110 4.13 2.98 14.02
C ARG A 110 5.58 3.21 13.63
N LEU A 111 5.78 4.20 12.78
CA LEU A 111 7.09 4.67 12.34
C LEU A 111 7.18 6.18 12.53
N ILE A 112 8.31 6.63 13.06
CA ILE A 112 8.61 8.04 13.34
C ILE A 112 9.98 8.38 12.74
N PRO A 113 10.07 9.32 11.79
CA PRO A 113 11.34 9.87 11.34
C PRO A 113 11.98 10.74 12.44
N CYS A 114 13.29 10.62 12.62
CA CYS A 114 14.06 11.34 13.63
C CYS A 114 15.20 12.15 12.97
N ALA A 115 15.51 13.33 13.52
CA ALA A 115 16.57 14.22 13.03
C ALA A 115 17.98 13.80 13.47
N ASP A 116 18.07 12.90 14.46
CA ASP A 116 19.32 12.48 15.08
C ASP A 116 19.51 10.94 15.02
N ARG A 117 20.71 10.48 15.40
CA ARG A 117 21.05 9.04 15.43
C ARG A 117 20.56 8.31 16.68
N ASN A 118 20.35 9.04 17.78
CA ASN A 118 19.89 8.51 19.06
C ASN A 118 18.36 8.32 19.09
N ARG A 119 17.62 8.85 18.10
CA ARG A 119 16.16 8.75 17.92
C ARG A 119 15.37 9.52 18.98
N GLU A 120 15.92 10.66 19.42
CA GLU A 120 15.35 11.53 20.46
C GLU A 120 14.57 12.70 19.85
N GLU A 121 15.06 13.28 18.77
CA GLU A 121 14.47 14.42 18.07
C GLU A 121 13.49 13.94 17.00
N LEU A 122 12.20 13.87 17.37
CA LEU A 122 11.13 13.38 16.52
C LEU A 122 10.68 14.48 15.53
N LEU A 123 10.69 14.16 14.24
CA LEU A 123 10.29 15.12 13.20
C LEU A 123 8.76 15.18 12.99
N THR A 124 8.05 14.12 13.41
CA THR A 124 6.59 14.02 13.32
C THR A 124 5.99 13.27 14.51
N THR A 125 4.67 13.29 14.63
CA THR A 125 3.94 12.31 15.45
C THR A 125 4.08 10.89 14.87
N PRO A 126 3.86 9.82 15.65
CA PRO A 126 3.92 8.45 15.16
C PRO A 126 2.90 8.16 14.06
N ILE A 127 3.38 7.70 12.90
CA ILE A 127 2.53 7.40 11.74
C ILE A 127 2.35 5.88 11.61
N PRO A 128 1.11 5.38 11.45
CA PRO A 128 0.83 3.98 11.15
C PRO A 128 1.65 3.42 9.99
N LEU A 129 2.26 2.24 10.16
CA LEU A 129 3.19 1.67 9.18
C LEU A 129 2.52 1.34 7.85
N ASP A 130 1.23 1.00 7.86
CA ASP A 130 0.39 0.82 6.66
C ASP A 130 0.35 2.08 5.76
N ARG A 131 0.63 3.27 6.31
CA ARG A 131 0.71 4.51 5.52
C ARG A 131 2.03 4.71 4.79
N TRP A 132 3.08 4.02 5.23
CA TRP A 132 4.41 4.04 4.61
C TRP A 132 4.53 2.99 3.50
N ILE A 133 3.69 1.95 3.56
CA ILE A 133 3.70 0.86 2.59
C ILE A 133 2.89 1.22 1.35
N THR A 134 3.41 0.81 0.19
CA THR A 134 2.62 0.67 -1.02
C THR A 134 2.70 -0.76 -1.51
N PHE A 135 1.61 -1.27 -2.06
CA PHE A 135 1.53 -2.62 -2.58
C PHE A 135 0.61 -2.60 -3.79
N GLU A 136 0.99 -3.29 -4.86
CA GLU A 136 0.18 -3.42 -6.06
C GLU A 136 -0.09 -4.90 -6.34
N THR A 137 -1.33 -5.23 -6.68
CA THR A 137 -1.74 -6.61 -6.99
C THR A 137 -2.89 -6.63 -7.99
N THR A 138 -3.13 -7.79 -8.62
CA THR A 138 -4.18 -7.94 -9.64
C THR A 138 -5.17 -9.06 -9.28
N ILE A 139 -6.46 -8.74 -9.15
CA ILE A 139 -7.54 -9.72 -8.97
C ILE A 139 -8.48 -9.62 -10.17
N ASP A 140 -8.82 -10.74 -10.80
CA ASP A 140 -9.78 -10.82 -11.92
C ASP A 140 -9.58 -9.79 -13.04
N ARG A 141 -8.30 -9.52 -13.39
CA ARG A 141 -7.86 -8.51 -14.39
C ARG A 141 -8.07 -7.05 -13.97
N HIS A 142 -8.28 -6.79 -12.70
CA HIS A 142 -8.30 -5.45 -12.12
C HIS A 142 -7.05 -5.27 -11.26
N THR A 143 -6.34 -4.16 -11.47
CA THR A 143 -5.16 -3.79 -10.69
C THR A 143 -5.59 -2.93 -9.51
N TYR A 144 -5.17 -3.34 -8.33
CA TYR A 144 -5.41 -2.67 -7.06
C TYR A 144 -4.10 -2.20 -6.45
N ARG A 145 -4.12 -1.04 -5.81
CA ARG A 145 -2.97 -0.48 -5.12
C ARG A 145 -3.33 -0.02 -3.71
N LEU A 146 -2.55 -0.46 -2.74
CA LEU A 146 -2.53 0.11 -1.41
C LEU A 146 -1.69 1.39 -1.43
N ARG A 147 -2.26 2.48 -0.94
CA ARG A 147 -1.59 3.76 -0.74
C ARG A 147 -2.14 4.43 0.51
N GLU A 148 -1.26 4.82 1.42
CA GLU A 148 -1.61 5.52 2.66
C GLU A 148 -2.71 4.80 3.47
N GLY A 149 -2.58 3.48 3.60
CA GLY A 149 -3.55 2.64 4.33
C GLY A 149 -4.88 2.40 3.60
N ARG A 150 -5.03 2.84 2.35
CA ARG A 150 -6.27 2.67 1.57
C ARG A 150 -6.05 1.95 0.26
N TRP A 151 -6.97 1.05 -0.06
CA TRP A 151 -7.00 0.34 -1.33
C TRP A 151 -7.68 1.17 -2.40
N HIS A 152 -7.09 1.16 -3.59
CA HIS A 152 -7.61 1.83 -4.77
C HIS A 152 -7.59 0.87 -5.95
N GLU A 153 -8.67 0.81 -6.71
CA GLU A 153 -8.69 0.22 -8.05
C GLU A 153 -8.10 1.23 -9.03
N ILE A 154 -7.06 0.85 -9.78
CA ILE A 154 -6.34 1.76 -10.69
C ILE A 154 -6.73 1.52 -12.15
N SER A 155 -6.87 0.28 -12.57
CA SER A 155 -7.13 -0.04 -13.97
C SER A 155 -7.63 -1.46 -14.16
N ARG A 156 -8.28 -1.69 -15.31
CA ARG A 156 -8.52 -3.03 -15.84
C ARG A 156 -7.33 -3.38 -16.72
N THR A 157 -6.51 -4.34 -16.31
CA THR A 157 -5.45 -4.88 -17.17
C THR A 157 -6.14 -5.52 -18.37
N ARG A 158 -5.89 -5.02 -19.59
CA ARG A 158 -6.37 -5.69 -20.80
C ARG A 158 -5.61 -7.03 -20.94
N PRO A 159 -6.30 -8.12 -21.31
CA PRO A 159 -5.65 -9.38 -21.64
C PRO A 159 -4.73 -9.23 -22.86
#